data_AF-A0A5S9MJE5-F1
#
_entry.id   AF-A0A5S9MJE5-F1
#
_cell.length_a   1.000
_cell.length_b   1.000
_cell.length_c   1.000
_cell.angle_alpha   90.00
_cell.angle_beta   90.00
_cell.angle_gamma   90.00
#
_symmetry.space_group_name_H-M   'P 1'
#
loop_
_entity.id
_entity.type
_entity.pdbx_description
1 polymer ?
#
loop_
_entity_poly.entity_id
_entity_poly.type
_entity_poly.pdbx_seq_one_letter_code
_entity_poly.pdbx_strand_id
1 'polypeptide(L)'
;MEDAISEIADQRKKNHFAIVDAVVKKKDNVASIVFNENEGSFLVGVAAALSTKSNKIGFVGGVDSELVRKFEVGFRAGVEAANPKAKVEVKYAGAFDKADIGKATAESMYKSGVDIIYHAAGGTGTGVFTEAKNLKKADPNRKVWVIGVDKDQYDEGKVPGTKQSVTLTSMVKKVDTAVQDLTTKAKEGKFPGGEVITYGLKEGALDISPSKENLDKDVLKKVEEWKQKKSSRVK
;
A
#
# COMPACT_ATOMS: atom_id res chain seq x y z
N MET A 1 -13.88 -5.72 -13.42
CA MET A 1 -12.98 -5.51 -14.57
C MET A 1 -12.50 -6.81 -15.17
N GLU A 2 -12.20 -7.84 -14.38
CA GLU A 2 -11.79 -9.17 -14.88
C GLU A 2 -12.73 -9.71 -15.97
N ASP A 3 -14.04 -9.80 -15.69
CA ASP A 3 -15.03 -10.30 -16.65
C ASP A 3 -15.03 -9.52 -17.97
N ALA A 4 -14.99 -8.18 -17.88
CA ALA A 4 -14.98 -7.32 -19.06
C ALA A 4 -13.72 -7.50 -19.92
N ILE A 5 -12.55 -7.68 -19.28
CA ILE A 5 -11.30 -7.99 -20.00
C ILE A 5 -11.36 -9.39 -20.62
N SER A 6 -11.90 -10.37 -19.90
CA SER A 6 -12.09 -11.73 -20.42
C SER A 6 -13.00 -11.74 -21.67
N GLU A 7 -14.11 -11.01 -21.61
CA GLU A 7 -15.07 -10.90 -22.72
C GLU A 7 -14.47 -10.22 -23.95
N ILE A 8 -13.84 -9.05 -23.78
CA ILE A 8 -13.26 -8.33 -24.93
C ILE A 8 -12.07 -9.09 -25.53
N ALA A 9 -11.31 -9.84 -24.73
CA ALA A 9 -10.22 -10.67 -25.19
C ALA A 9 -10.71 -11.78 -26.16
N ASP A 10 -11.88 -12.36 -25.90
CA ASP A 10 -12.52 -13.34 -26.80
C ASP A 10 -12.95 -12.72 -28.13
N GLN A 11 -13.47 -11.49 -28.07
CA GLN A 11 -13.93 -10.75 -29.24
C GLN A 11 -12.77 -10.21 -30.10
N ARG A 12 -11.59 -9.99 -29.50
CA ARG A 12 -10.44 -9.31 -30.11
C ARG A 12 -9.15 -10.14 -30.00
N LYS A 13 -9.18 -11.37 -30.51
CA LYS A 13 -8.05 -12.32 -30.42
C LYS A 13 -6.72 -11.86 -31.00
N LYS A 14 -6.72 -10.86 -31.90
CA LYS A 14 -5.50 -10.28 -32.49
C LYS A 14 -4.91 -9.13 -31.67
N ASN A 15 -5.64 -8.65 -30.66
CA ASN A 15 -5.23 -7.55 -29.81
C ASN A 15 -4.70 -8.10 -28.49
N HIS A 16 -3.66 -7.46 -27.95
CA HIS A 16 -3.14 -7.74 -26.63
C HIS A 16 -3.86 -6.89 -25.57
N PHE A 17 -4.15 -7.50 -24.43
CA PHE A 17 -4.78 -6.84 -23.28
C PHE A 17 -3.94 -7.07 -22.02
N ALA A 18 -3.86 -6.07 -21.17
CA ALA A 18 -3.23 -6.19 -19.87
C ALA A 18 -4.25 -5.89 -18.78
N ILE A 19 -4.20 -6.63 -17.68
CA ILE A 19 -4.96 -6.32 -16.47
C ILE A 19 -4.00 -6.24 -15.29
N VAL A 20 -4.20 -5.24 -14.43
CA VAL A 20 -3.42 -5.02 -13.22
C VAL A 20 -4.30 -5.39 -12.03
N ASP A 21 -3.72 -6.05 -11.03
CA ASP A 21 -4.33 -6.42 -9.75
C ASP A 21 -5.47 -7.45 -9.82
N ALA A 22 -5.60 -8.12 -10.97
CA ALA A 22 -6.51 -9.24 -11.15
C ALA A 22 -5.89 -10.27 -12.09
N VAL A 23 -6.43 -11.49 -12.07
CA VAL A 23 -5.94 -12.60 -12.90
C VAL A 23 -7.04 -13.01 -13.87
N VAL A 24 -6.80 -12.84 -15.16
CA VAL A 24 -7.67 -13.40 -16.20
C VAL A 24 -7.09 -14.74 -16.62
N LYS A 25 -7.82 -15.82 -16.34
CA LYS A 25 -7.39 -17.19 -16.65
C LYS A 25 -7.75 -17.57 -18.08
N LYS A 26 -6.94 -18.44 -18.69
CA LYS A 26 -7.21 -19.10 -19.99
C LYS A 26 -7.43 -18.13 -21.16
N LYS A 27 -6.64 -17.05 -21.24
CA LYS A 27 -6.67 -16.09 -22.36
C LYS A 27 -5.25 -15.80 -22.86
N ASP A 28 -4.90 -16.36 -24.00
CA ASP A 28 -3.54 -16.27 -24.57
C ASP A 28 -3.14 -14.86 -25.02
N ASN A 29 -4.10 -13.94 -25.15
CA ASN A 29 -3.87 -12.54 -25.50
C ASN A 29 -4.00 -11.58 -24.31
N VAL A 30 -4.08 -12.10 -23.08
CA VAL A 30 -4.16 -11.30 -21.86
C VAL A 30 -2.95 -11.54 -20.97
N ALA A 31 -2.25 -10.48 -20.59
CA ALA A 31 -1.23 -10.53 -19.54
C ALA A 31 -1.83 -10.05 -18.22
N SER A 32 -1.70 -10.84 -17.16
CA SER A 32 -2.15 -10.47 -15.81
C SER A 32 -0.96 -10.00 -14.98
N ILE A 33 -0.98 -8.76 -14.51
CA ILE A 33 0.03 -8.19 -13.61
C ILE A 33 -0.50 -8.22 -12.19
N VAL A 34 0.19 -8.92 -11.29
CA VAL A 34 -0.13 -8.98 -9.87
C VAL A 34 1.09 -8.64 -9.02
N PHE A 35 0.86 -8.31 -7.76
CA PHE A 35 1.93 -8.01 -6.83
C PHE A 35 1.84 -8.89 -5.58
N ASN A 36 2.95 -8.97 -4.85
CA ASN A 36 3.00 -9.59 -3.52
C ASN A 36 2.83 -8.51 -2.44
N GLU A 37 1.68 -7.83 -2.41
CA GLU A 37 1.48 -6.63 -1.57
C GLU A 37 1.76 -6.87 -0.09
N ASN A 38 1.52 -8.10 0.37
CA ASN A 38 1.84 -8.57 1.71
C ASN A 38 3.33 -8.40 2.09
N GLU A 39 4.25 -8.49 1.12
CA GLU A 39 5.68 -8.31 1.36
C GLU A 39 6.03 -6.85 1.66
N GLY A 40 5.53 -5.91 0.84
CA GLY A 40 5.70 -4.47 1.07
C GLY A 40 4.97 -3.99 2.32
N SER A 41 3.73 -4.45 2.51
CA SER A 41 2.94 -4.11 3.69
C SER A 41 3.57 -4.62 4.98
N PHE A 42 4.29 -5.74 4.96
CA PHE A 42 5.07 -6.20 6.10
C PHE A 42 6.13 -5.17 6.51
N LEU A 43 6.83 -4.55 5.56
CA LEU A 43 7.88 -3.57 5.87
C LEU A 43 7.30 -2.32 6.55
N VAL A 44 6.19 -1.78 6.04
CA VAL A 44 5.54 -0.63 6.69
C VAL A 44 4.86 -1.02 8.01
N GLY A 45 4.48 -2.29 8.19
CA GLY A 45 4.03 -2.84 9.48
C GLY A 45 5.13 -2.82 10.53
N VAL A 46 6.35 -3.23 10.16
CA VAL A 46 7.53 -3.10 11.03
C VAL A 46 7.79 -1.63 11.37
N ALA A 47 7.74 -0.74 10.38
CA ALA A 47 7.93 0.69 10.60
C ALA A 47 6.90 1.26 11.59
N ALA A 48 5.62 0.89 11.43
CA ALA A 48 4.54 1.30 12.34
C ALA A 48 4.75 0.78 13.77
N ALA A 49 5.06 -0.50 13.91
CA ALA A 49 5.26 -1.16 15.20
C ALA A 49 6.43 -0.58 16.02
N LEU A 50 7.50 -0.15 15.35
CA LEU A 50 8.65 0.46 16.00
C LEU A 50 8.45 1.97 16.26
N SER A 51 7.52 2.60 15.54
CA SER A 51 7.26 4.05 15.65
C SER A 51 6.11 4.40 16.60
N THR A 52 5.15 3.49 16.81
CA THR A 52 3.98 3.71 17.67
C THR A 52 4.39 4.05 19.11
N LYS A 53 3.64 4.95 19.74
CA LYS A 53 3.72 5.33 21.15
C LYS A 53 2.55 4.77 21.96
N SER A 54 1.46 4.42 21.29
CA SER A 54 0.22 3.93 21.92
C SER A 54 0.09 2.41 21.93
N ASN A 55 0.85 1.70 21.08
CA ASN A 55 0.61 0.28 20.75
C ASN A 55 -0.78 0.01 20.12
N LYS A 56 -1.47 1.06 19.65
CA LYS A 56 -2.73 0.97 18.90
C LYS A 56 -2.50 1.55 17.51
N ILE A 57 -2.62 0.68 16.52
CA ILE A 57 -2.34 1.00 15.12
C ILE A 57 -3.61 0.72 14.33
N GLY A 58 -3.89 1.54 13.32
CA GLY A 58 -5.05 1.39 12.44
C GLY A 58 -4.66 0.88 11.05
N PHE A 59 -5.55 0.12 10.45
CA PHE A 59 -5.56 -0.19 9.03
C PHE A 59 -6.91 0.19 8.43
N VAL A 60 -6.90 1.02 7.38
CA VAL A 60 -8.09 1.43 6.62
C VAL A 60 -8.00 0.86 5.21
N GLY A 61 -8.76 -0.19 4.93
CA GLY A 61 -8.93 -0.75 3.59
C GLY A 61 -10.01 -0.02 2.80
N GLY A 62 -9.91 -0.01 1.47
CA GLY A 62 -10.97 0.49 0.59
C GLY A 62 -12.15 -0.48 0.55
N VAL A 63 -12.19 -1.35 -0.46
CA VAL A 63 -13.16 -2.46 -0.55
C VAL A 63 -12.56 -3.72 0.09
N ASP A 64 -13.39 -4.51 0.78
CA ASP A 64 -12.98 -5.83 1.27
C ASP A 64 -12.86 -6.80 0.09
N SER A 65 -11.63 -7.01 -0.38
CA SER A 65 -11.28 -7.89 -1.50
C SER A 65 -10.00 -8.67 -1.19
N GLU A 66 -9.76 -9.75 -1.94
CA GLU A 66 -8.52 -10.53 -1.79
C GLU A 66 -7.26 -9.66 -1.92
N LEU A 67 -7.29 -8.72 -2.87
CA LEU A 67 -6.22 -7.73 -3.05
C LEU A 67 -5.98 -6.92 -1.77
N VAL A 68 -7.02 -6.27 -1.22
CA VAL A 68 -6.84 -5.41 -0.03
C VAL A 68 -6.46 -6.23 1.21
N ARG A 69 -6.95 -7.47 1.33
CA ARG A 69 -6.56 -8.40 2.39
C ARG A 69 -5.08 -8.76 2.37
N LYS A 70 -4.42 -8.82 1.20
CA LYS A 70 -2.96 -9.03 1.13
C LYS A 70 -2.20 -7.90 1.85
N PHE A 71 -2.62 -6.65 1.65
CA PHE A 71 -2.04 -5.52 2.37
C PHE A 71 -2.27 -5.64 3.88
N GLU A 72 -3.50 -5.96 4.29
CA GLU A 72 -3.86 -6.11 5.71
C GLU A 72 -3.02 -7.20 6.38
N VAL A 73 -2.99 -8.40 5.81
CA VAL A 73 -2.29 -9.56 6.38
C VAL A 73 -0.78 -9.29 6.45
N GLY A 74 -0.20 -8.72 5.40
CA GLY A 74 1.21 -8.32 5.41
C GLY A 74 1.51 -7.32 6.50
N PHE A 75 0.70 -6.27 6.62
CA PHE A 75 0.84 -5.23 7.63
C PHE A 75 0.76 -5.79 9.05
N ARG A 76 -0.28 -6.58 9.35
CA ARG A 76 -0.45 -7.23 10.65
C ARG A 76 0.71 -8.15 11.00
N ALA A 77 1.21 -8.92 10.04
CA ALA A 77 2.37 -9.77 10.23
C ALA A 77 3.64 -8.98 10.54
N GLY A 78 3.83 -7.83 9.88
CA GLY A 78 4.96 -6.92 10.14
C GLY A 78 4.88 -6.27 11.52
N VAL A 79 3.69 -5.83 11.91
CA VAL A 79 3.44 -5.25 13.24
C VAL A 79 3.74 -6.27 14.33
N GLU A 80 3.14 -7.47 14.24
CA GLU A 80 3.30 -8.54 15.23
C GLU A 80 4.77 -8.97 15.35
N ALA A 81 5.48 -9.10 14.22
CA ALA A 81 6.88 -9.52 14.21
C ALA A 81 7.82 -8.53 14.90
N ALA A 82 7.54 -7.23 14.82
CA ALA A 82 8.38 -6.18 15.40
C ALA A 82 7.94 -5.76 16.81
N ASN A 83 6.64 -5.83 17.11
CA ASN A 83 6.08 -5.45 18.40
C ASN A 83 4.80 -6.27 18.71
N PRO A 84 4.92 -7.44 19.38
CA PRO A 84 3.77 -8.30 19.73
C PRO A 84 2.75 -7.65 20.69
N LYS A 85 3.11 -6.53 21.34
CA LYS A 85 2.20 -5.79 22.21
C LYS A 85 1.29 -4.84 21.44
N ALA A 86 1.67 -4.47 20.21
CA ALA A 86 0.86 -3.61 19.36
C ALA A 86 -0.40 -4.35 18.87
N LYS A 87 -1.51 -3.63 18.77
CA LYS A 87 -2.79 -4.13 18.24
C LYS A 87 -3.18 -3.32 17.02
N VAL A 88 -3.64 -4.04 15.99
CA VAL A 88 -4.09 -3.44 14.73
C VAL A 88 -5.62 -3.45 14.70
N GLU A 89 -6.24 -2.27 14.71
CA GLU A 89 -7.65 -2.08 14.39
C GLU A 89 -7.84 -2.02 12.88
N VAL A 90 -8.74 -2.85 12.35
CA VAL A 90 -9.02 -2.95 10.91
C VAL A 90 -10.40 -2.40 10.61
N LYS A 91 -10.51 -1.51 9.63
CA LYS A 91 -11.78 -1.06 9.06
C LYS A 91 -11.69 -1.01 7.54
N TYR A 92 -12.76 -1.45 6.89
CA TYR A 92 -12.95 -1.31 5.44
C TYR A 92 -13.98 -0.23 5.17
N ALA A 93 -13.64 0.74 4.32
CA ALA A 93 -14.51 1.85 3.97
C ALA A 93 -15.63 1.47 2.97
N GLY A 94 -15.51 0.31 2.32
CA GLY A 94 -16.44 -0.17 1.29
C GLY A 94 -16.28 0.49 -0.08
N ALA A 95 -15.31 1.41 -0.24
CA ALA A 95 -15.09 2.15 -1.49
C ALA A 95 -13.66 2.68 -1.59
N PHE A 96 -13.21 2.96 -2.83
CA PHE A 96 -11.90 3.56 -3.12
C PHE A 96 -11.96 5.06 -3.43
N ASP A 97 -13.15 5.67 -3.47
CA ASP A 97 -13.40 7.04 -3.92
C ASP A 97 -14.20 7.89 -2.92
N LYS A 98 -14.31 7.45 -1.66
CA LYS A 98 -15.11 8.09 -0.60
C LYS A 98 -14.23 8.71 0.49
N ALA A 99 -13.61 9.84 0.15
CA ALA A 99 -12.71 10.55 1.07
C ALA A 99 -13.40 10.99 2.39
N ASP A 100 -14.70 11.28 2.35
CA ASP A 100 -15.53 11.57 3.53
C ASP A 100 -15.58 10.38 4.50
N ILE A 101 -15.79 9.16 3.98
CA ILE A 101 -15.78 7.93 4.79
C ILE A 101 -14.37 7.67 5.36
N GLY A 102 -13.32 7.87 4.56
CA GLY A 102 -11.93 7.73 5.01
C GLY A 102 -11.59 8.67 6.17
N LYS A 103 -12.05 9.93 6.08
CA LYS A 103 -11.88 10.93 7.15
C LYS A 103 -12.61 10.52 8.43
N ALA A 104 -13.89 10.16 8.33
CA ALA A 104 -14.70 9.76 9.49
C ALA A 104 -14.14 8.51 10.19
N THR A 105 -13.64 7.54 9.40
CA THR A 105 -12.99 6.33 9.91
C THR A 105 -11.71 6.68 10.67
N ALA A 106 -10.86 7.52 10.10
CA ALA A 106 -9.63 7.96 10.74
C ALA A 106 -9.91 8.76 12.03
N GLU A 107 -10.92 9.63 12.02
CA GLU A 107 -11.34 10.39 13.20
C GLU A 107 -11.74 9.45 14.35
N SER A 108 -12.54 8.42 14.06
CA SER A 108 -12.93 7.40 15.04
C SER A 108 -11.71 6.65 15.60
N MET A 109 -10.80 6.20 14.73
CA MET A 109 -9.57 5.50 15.14
C MET A 109 -8.70 6.38 16.03
N TYR A 110 -8.41 7.62 15.63
CA TYR A 110 -7.61 8.54 16.42
C TYR A 110 -8.26 8.89 17.77
N LYS A 111 -9.60 8.98 17.84
CA LYS A 111 -10.34 9.15 19.11
C LYS A 111 -10.23 7.93 20.03
N SER A 112 -10.14 6.72 19.47
CA SER A 112 -9.94 5.48 20.24
C SER A 112 -8.50 5.28 20.75
N GLY A 113 -7.59 6.17 20.37
CA GLY A 113 -6.19 6.19 20.79
C GLY A 113 -5.23 5.54 19.80
N VAL A 114 -5.65 5.22 18.57
CA VAL A 114 -4.71 4.89 17.48
C VAL A 114 -3.80 6.08 17.23
N ASP A 115 -2.52 5.84 16.98
CA ASP A 115 -1.55 6.91 16.64
C ASP A 115 -0.94 6.79 15.24
N ILE A 116 -1.03 5.63 14.59
CA ILE A 116 -0.56 5.40 13.22
C ILE A 116 -1.66 4.68 12.45
N ILE A 117 -2.06 5.21 11.29
CA ILE A 117 -3.02 4.56 10.39
C ILE A 117 -2.35 4.25 9.06
N TYR A 118 -2.34 2.98 8.66
CA TYR A 118 -2.01 2.58 7.29
C TYR A 118 -3.27 2.50 6.45
N HIS A 119 -3.32 3.18 5.29
CA HIS A 119 -4.45 3.03 4.37
C HIS A 119 -4.08 2.24 3.11
N ALA A 120 -4.97 1.34 2.69
CA ALA A 120 -4.96 0.67 1.39
C ALA A 120 -6.31 0.93 0.70
N ALA A 121 -6.59 2.22 0.46
CA ALA A 121 -7.94 2.70 0.16
C ALA A 121 -8.03 3.71 -1.00
N GLY A 122 -6.98 3.84 -1.84
CA GLY A 122 -7.02 4.74 -3.00
C GLY A 122 -7.42 6.18 -2.63
N GLY A 123 -8.36 6.76 -3.38
CA GLY A 123 -8.92 8.09 -3.14
C GLY A 123 -9.60 8.26 -1.77
N THR A 124 -10.21 7.20 -1.21
CA THR A 124 -10.72 7.20 0.17
C THR A 124 -9.61 7.49 1.19
N GLY A 125 -8.38 7.03 0.93
CA GLY A 125 -7.20 7.27 1.77
C GLY A 125 -6.84 8.76 1.93
N THR A 126 -7.24 9.62 0.98
CA THR A 126 -7.04 11.08 1.10
C THR A 126 -7.81 11.68 2.29
N GLY A 127 -8.92 11.05 2.70
CA GLY A 127 -9.66 11.38 3.91
C GLY A 127 -8.86 11.10 5.19
N VAL A 128 -8.12 9.99 5.22
CA VAL A 128 -7.25 9.62 6.35
C VAL A 128 -6.16 10.67 6.55
N PHE A 129 -5.52 11.10 5.46
CA PHE A 129 -4.58 12.23 5.47
C PHE A 129 -5.22 13.52 5.94
N THR A 130 -6.44 13.82 5.46
CA THR A 130 -7.17 15.03 5.84
C THR A 130 -7.37 15.11 7.34
N GLU A 131 -7.80 14.02 7.98
CA GLU A 131 -8.00 14.02 9.42
C GLU A 131 -6.67 14.16 10.20
N ALA A 132 -5.65 13.39 9.84
CA ALA A 132 -4.35 13.50 10.49
C ALA A 132 -3.77 14.93 10.41
N LYS A 133 -3.92 15.58 9.24
CA LYS A 133 -3.53 16.98 9.05
C LYS A 133 -4.34 17.94 9.93
N ASN A 134 -5.65 17.74 10.07
CA ASN A 134 -6.48 18.56 10.95
C ASN A 134 -6.02 18.46 12.41
N LEU A 135 -5.78 17.23 12.87
CA LEU A 135 -5.30 16.98 14.22
C LEU A 135 -3.93 17.61 14.50
N LYS A 136 -3.01 17.55 13.53
CA LYS A 136 -1.69 18.20 13.64
C LYS A 136 -1.79 19.73 13.61
N LYS A 137 -2.70 20.30 12.82
CA LYS A 137 -2.95 21.76 12.83
C LYS A 137 -3.50 22.24 14.17
N ALA A 138 -4.42 21.47 14.76
CA ALA A 138 -5.02 21.80 16.04
C ALA A 138 -4.02 21.67 17.20
N ASP A 139 -3.13 20.67 17.13
CA ASP A 139 -2.04 20.49 18.08
C ASP A 139 -0.76 20.02 17.33
N PRO A 140 0.21 20.93 17.10
CA PRO A 140 1.47 20.61 16.42
C PRO A 140 2.32 19.54 17.10
N ASN A 141 2.08 19.28 18.40
CA ASN A 141 2.79 18.26 19.16
C ASN A 141 2.11 16.89 19.09
N ARG A 142 0.85 16.81 18.62
CA ARG A 142 0.09 15.57 18.52
C ARG A 142 0.79 14.57 17.62
N LYS A 143 1.12 13.40 18.16
CA LYS A 143 1.86 12.34 17.46
C LYS A 143 0.90 11.38 16.75
N VAL A 144 0.21 11.89 15.73
CA VAL A 144 -0.58 11.08 14.79
C VAL A 144 0.12 11.00 13.44
N TRP A 145 0.03 9.85 12.80
CA TRP A 145 0.69 9.57 11.53
C TRP A 145 -0.16 8.74 10.58
N VAL A 146 0.11 8.91 9.29
CA VAL A 146 -0.48 8.11 8.21
C VAL A 146 0.63 7.38 7.46
N ILE A 147 0.43 6.11 7.16
CA ILE A 147 1.24 5.38 6.19
C ILE A 147 0.47 5.38 4.86
N GLY A 148 1.10 5.91 3.82
CA GLY A 148 0.56 5.96 2.47
C GLY A 148 0.69 4.64 1.71
N VAL A 149 0.15 4.60 0.49
CA VAL A 149 0.19 3.44 -0.42
C VAL A 149 0.36 3.88 -1.87
N ASP A 150 0.81 2.95 -2.70
CA ASP A 150 1.04 3.04 -4.15
C ASP A 150 2.22 3.92 -4.53
N LYS A 151 2.28 5.15 -4.02
CA LYS A 151 3.34 6.12 -4.29
C LYS A 151 3.92 6.67 -3.00
N ASP A 152 4.98 7.46 -3.12
CA ASP A 152 5.44 8.28 -2.01
C ASP A 152 4.41 9.38 -1.75
N GLN A 153 3.71 9.27 -0.61
CA GLN A 153 2.67 10.22 -0.22
C GLN A 153 3.15 11.25 0.82
N TYR A 154 4.47 11.49 0.92
CA TYR A 154 5.01 12.49 1.85
C TYR A 154 4.43 13.89 1.59
N ASP A 155 4.25 14.24 0.32
CA ASP A 155 3.74 15.53 -0.10
C ASP A 155 2.24 15.69 0.19
N GLU A 156 1.44 14.64 -0.01
CA GLU A 156 0.02 14.62 0.36
C GLU A 156 -0.20 14.82 1.87
N GLY A 157 0.75 14.37 2.68
CA GLY A 157 0.75 14.54 4.13
C GLY A 157 1.23 15.90 4.63
N LYS A 158 1.78 16.77 3.76
CA LYS A 158 2.21 18.12 4.17
C LYS A 158 1.05 18.85 4.86
N VAL A 159 1.33 19.40 6.03
CA VAL A 159 0.36 20.13 6.85
C VAL A 159 0.41 21.61 6.43
N PRO A 160 -0.66 22.16 5.82
CA PRO A 160 -0.66 23.54 5.33
C PRO A 160 -0.26 24.55 6.42
N GLY A 161 0.62 25.48 6.06
CA GLY A 161 1.14 26.50 6.98
C GLY A 161 2.31 26.03 7.85
N THR A 162 2.80 24.80 7.66
CA THR A 162 3.92 24.25 8.44
C THR A 162 4.94 23.55 7.53
N LYS A 163 6.10 23.22 8.10
CA LYS A 163 7.10 22.34 7.44
C LYS A 163 6.87 20.85 7.72
N GLN A 164 5.83 20.50 8.46
CA GLN A 164 5.58 19.12 8.89
C GLN A 164 4.78 18.35 7.83
N SER A 165 5.03 17.04 7.76
CA SER A 165 4.15 16.09 7.08
C SER A 165 3.64 15.06 8.09
N VAL A 166 2.38 14.64 7.95
CA VAL A 166 1.80 13.54 8.75
C VAL A 166 2.10 12.16 8.15
N THR A 167 2.80 12.09 7.02
CA THR A 167 3.18 10.82 6.39
C THR A 167 4.36 10.21 7.14
N LEU A 168 4.16 9.09 7.83
CA LEU A 168 5.27 8.35 8.46
C LEU A 168 6.21 7.77 7.39
N THR A 169 5.62 7.08 6.43
CA THR A 169 6.23 6.50 5.22
C THR A 169 5.09 6.09 4.28
N SER A 170 5.39 5.50 3.12
CA SER A 170 4.39 4.89 2.24
C SER A 170 4.83 3.51 1.80
N MET A 171 3.88 2.59 1.62
CA MET A 171 4.13 1.32 0.93
C MET A 171 4.04 1.57 -0.57
N VAL A 172 5.19 1.78 -1.21
CA VAL A 172 5.27 2.12 -2.63
C VAL A 172 5.07 0.85 -3.45
N LYS A 173 4.14 0.92 -4.39
CA LYS A 173 3.82 -0.13 -5.36
C LYS A 173 4.03 0.42 -6.77
N LYS A 174 5.11 -0.01 -7.42
CA LYS A 174 5.54 0.52 -8.72
C LYS A 174 4.74 -0.07 -9.88
N VAL A 175 3.45 0.28 -9.94
CA VAL A 175 2.56 -0.06 -11.06
C VAL A 175 3.09 0.50 -12.37
N ASP A 176 3.65 1.71 -12.33
CA ASP A 176 4.31 2.37 -13.45
C ASP A 176 5.43 1.50 -14.06
N THR A 177 6.30 0.96 -13.21
CA THR A 177 7.42 0.09 -13.62
C THR A 177 6.92 -1.22 -14.21
N ALA A 178 5.90 -1.84 -13.61
CA ALA A 178 5.32 -3.08 -14.13
C ALA A 178 4.65 -2.87 -15.50
N VAL A 179 3.93 -1.76 -15.68
CA VAL A 179 3.33 -1.39 -16.98
C VAL A 179 4.43 -1.06 -18.01
N GLN A 180 5.49 -0.36 -17.61
CA GLN A 180 6.63 -0.09 -18.48
C GLN A 180 7.34 -1.37 -18.93
N ASP A 181 7.56 -2.32 -18.03
CA ASP A 181 8.15 -3.63 -18.35
C ASP A 181 7.27 -4.39 -19.36
N LEU A 182 5.96 -4.48 -19.10
CA LEU A 182 5.03 -5.15 -20.01
C LEU A 182 4.99 -4.49 -21.40
N THR A 183 4.89 -3.16 -21.45
CA THR A 183 4.84 -2.42 -22.72
C THR A 183 6.16 -2.54 -23.50
N THR A 184 7.30 -2.63 -22.80
CA THR A 184 8.60 -2.91 -23.42
C THR A 184 8.64 -4.31 -24.03
N LYS A 185 8.22 -5.34 -23.29
CA LYS A 185 8.08 -6.72 -23.80
C LYS A 185 7.15 -6.78 -25.01
N ALA A 186 6.02 -6.08 -24.97
CA ALA A 186 5.09 -6.00 -26.09
C ALA A 186 5.72 -5.37 -27.34
N LYS A 187 6.45 -4.27 -27.18
CA LYS A 187 7.18 -3.58 -28.26
C LYS A 187 8.24 -4.47 -28.91
N GLU A 188 8.87 -5.35 -28.13
CA GLU A 188 9.84 -6.34 -28.60
C GLU A 188 9.20 -7.59 -29.23
N GLY A 189 7.87 -7.65 -29.34
CA GLY A 189 7.15 -8.83 -29.86
C GLY A 189 7.09 -10.00 -28.88
N LYS A 190 7.42 -9.78 -27.61
CA LYS A 190 7.43 -10.79 -26.52
C LYS A 190 6.28 -10.56 -25.55
N PHE A 191 5.10 -10.22 -26.05
CA PHE A 191 3.95 -10.00 -25.18
C PHE A 191 3.64 -11.28 -24.39
N PRO A 192 3.64 -11.26 -23.04
CA PRO A 192 3.45 -12.44 -22.19
C PRO A 192 1.97 -12.76 -22.02
N GLY A 193 1.28 -12.99 -23.14
CA GLY A 193 -0.13 -13.33 -23.14
C GLY A 193 -0.38 -14.73 -22.56
N GLY A 194 -1.44 -14.88 -21.76
CA GLY A 194 -1.74 -16.09 -21.00
C GLY A 194 -0.97 -16.20 -19.68
N GLU A 195 0.00 -15.31 -19.42
CA GLU A 195 0.84 -15.37 -18.23
C GLU A 195 0.33 -14.49 -17.08
N VAL A 196 0.67 -14.92 -15.85
CA VAL A 196 0.55 -14.11 -14.63
C VAL A 196 1.94 -13.67 -14.22
N ILE A 197 2.22 -12.38 -14.35
CA ILE A 197 3.49 -11.77 -13.95
C ILE A 197 3.33 -11.24 -12.54
N THR A 198 4.17 -11.72 -11.63
CA THR A 198 4.13 -11.31 -10.21
C THR A 198 5.33 -10.43 -9.90
N TYR A 199 5.09 -9.29 -9.26
CA TYR A 199 6.13 -8.37 -8.81
C TYR A 199 6.10 -8.21 -7.28
N GLY A 200 7.26 -8.34 -6.63
CA GLY A 200 7.40 -8.22 -5.19
C GLY A 200 8.58 -7.35 -4.77
N LEU A 201 9.08 -7.58 -3.55
CA LEU A 201 10.31 -6.94 -3.04
C LEU A 201 11.53 -7.33 -3.87
N LYS A 202 11.57 -8.57 -4.38
CA LYS A 202 12.70 -9.11 -5.15
C LYS A 202 12.86 -8.39 -6.49
N GLU A 203 11.75 -8.07 -7.14
CA GLU A 203 11.71 -7.32 -8.40
C GLU A 203 11.84 -5.80 -8.17
N GLY A 204 11.96 -5.34 -6.91
CA GLY A 204 12.06 -3.93 -6.55
C GLY A 204 10.79 -3.12 -6.85
N ALA A 205 9.66 -3.81 -7.01
CA ALA A 205 8.37 -3.21 -7.33
C ALA A 205 7.56 -2.83 -6.07
N LEU A 206 7.93 -3.39 -4.92
CA LEU A 206 7.40 -3.03 -3.62
C LEU A 206 8.54 -2.51 -2.73
N ASP A 207 8.28 -1.45 -1.98
CA ASP A 207 9.25 -0.90 -1.03
C ASP A 207 8.60 0.06 -0.01
N ILE A 208 9.36 0.52 0.97
CA ILE A 208 9.01 1.74 1.70
C ILE A 208 9.39 2.99 0.87
N SER A 209 8.75 4.12 1.14
CA SER A 209 8.99 5.37 0.44
C SER A 209 10.45 5.85 0.51
N PRO A 210 10.97 6.54 -0.53
CA PRO A 210 12.26 7.21 -0.46
C PRO A 210 12.28 8.38 0.52
N SER A 211 11.14 9.06 0.77
CA SER A 211 10.98 9.97 1.90
C SER A 211 11.10 9.21 3.23
N LYS A 212 12.02 9.70 4.07
CA LYS A 212 12.49 9.08 5.32
C LYS A 212 12.48 10.05 6.51
N GLU A 213 12.01 11.27 6.30
CA GLU A 213 12.09 12.40 7.22
C GLU A 213 11.42 12.14 8.56
N ASN A 214 10.40 11.29 8.57
CA ASN A 214 9.60 10.97 9.75
C ASN A 214 9.93 9.61 10.38
N LEU A 215 10.97 8.91 9.88
CA LEU A 215 11.42 7.64 10.45
C LEU A 215 12.79 7.80 11.13
N ASP A 216 12.89 7.31 12.36
CA ASP A 216 14.16 7.25 13.07
C ASP A 216 15.15 6.33 12.35
N LYS A 217 16.46 6.66 12.43
CA LYS A 217 17.52 5.89 11.78
C LYS A 217 17.52 4.40 12.15
N ASP A 218 17.22 4.08 13.41
CA ASP A 218 17.15 2.70 13.88
C ASP A 218 15.94 1.96 13.30
N VAL A 219 14.81 2.65 13.11
CA VAL A 219 13.64 2.09 12.42
C VAL A 219 13.98 1.79 10.97
N LEU A 220 14.61 2.72 10.26
CA LEU A 220 15.06 2.52 8.87
C LEU A 220 16.01 1.33 8.75
N LYS A 221 16.99 1.22 9.64
CA LYS A 221 17.93 0.09 9.68
C LYS A 221 17.18 -1.23 9.89
N LYS A 222 16.23 -1.28 10.82
CA LYS A 222 15.45 -2.49 11.09
C LYS A 222 14.58 -2.88 9.90
N VAL A 223 13.92 -1.93 9.24
CA VAL A 223 13.14 -2.20 8.03
C VAL A 223 14.03 -2.80 6.94
N GLU A 224 15.24 -2.26 6.73
CA GLU A 224 16.19 -2.79 5.75
C GLU A 224 16.66 -4.22 6.11
N GLU A 225 16.96 -4.50 7.38
CA GLU A 225 17.29 -5.85 7.84
C GLU A 225 16.15 -6.85 7.55
N TRP A 226 14.89 -6.44 7.75
CA TRP A 226 13.72 -7.28 7.44
C TRP A 226 13.52 -7.47 5.95
N LYS A 227 13.73 -6.43 5.14
CA LYS A 227 13.68 -6.50 3.68
C LYS A 227 14.68 -7.53 3.15
N GLN A 228 15.93 -7.48 3.59
CA GLN A 228 16.95 -8.45 3.18
C GLN A 228 16.59 -9.90 3.57
N LYS A 229 16.03 -10.11 4.76
CA LYS A 229 15.54 -11.43 5.21
C LYS A 229 14.37 -11.93 4.37
N LYS A 230 13.47 -11.04 3.93
CA LYS A 230 12.29 -11.39 3.12
C LYS A 230 12.70 -11.68 1.68
N SER A 231 13.51 -10.82 1.06
CA SER A 231 13.97 -11.00 -0.33
C SER A 231 14.86 -12.23 -0.51
N SER A 232 15.54 -12.71 0.54
CA SER A 232 16.39 -13.93 0.49
C SER A 232 15.64 -15.24 0.69
N ARG A 233 14.41 -15.21 1.25
CA ARG A 233 13.57 -16.40 1.51
C ARG A 233 12.65 -16.79 0.36
N VAL A 234 12.58 -15.98 -0.70
CA VAL A 234 11.86 -16.29 -1.94
C VAL A 234 12.82 -17.00 -2.90
N LYS A 235 13.16 -18.26 -2.57
CA LYS A 235 13.84 -19.22 -3.44
C LYS A 235 12.97 -20.47 -3.57
#